data_AF-A0A6G0VZE4-F1
#
_entry.id   AF-A0A6G0VZE4-F1
#
_cell.length_a   1.000
_cell.length_b   1.000
_cell.length_c   1.000
_cell.angle_alpha   90.00
_cell.angle_beta   90.00
_cell.angle_gamma   90.00
#
_symmetry.space_group_name_H-M   'P 1'
#
loop_
_entity.id
_entity.type
_entity.pdbx_description
1 polymer ?
#
loop_
_entity_poly.entity_id
_entity_poly.type
_entity_poly.pdbx_seq_one_letter_code
_entity_poly.pdbx_strand_id
1 'polypeptide(L)'
;MEEMLDNGEITRKKFTDICTSFYNVCINYLKDWTASNQHIPELNSLSWIFMLQTNEISWSNLKLSINFVKSKLNIVLNEEELFGQFKLFEKLIKEKSTEWHSLTFEEKWISIFKSFKETNTDYSTLLKLIEFAFVLPGSNAVVERIFSLMNNYWT
;
A
#
# COMPACT_ATOMS: atom_id res chain seq x y z
N MET A 1 -34.38 -30.36 28.67
CA MET A 1 -34.11 -29.61 27.42
C MET A 1 -32.61 -29.41 27.39
N GLU A 2 -31.96 -30.03 26.41
CA GLU A 2 -30.50 -30.01 26.22
C GLU A 2 -29.98 -28.58 26.10
N GLU A 3 -28.96 -28.25 26.88
CA GLU A 3 -28.14 -27.06 26.64
C GLU A 3 -27.43 -27.26 25.30
N MET A 4 -27.64 -26.33 24.36
CA MET A 4 -26.90 -26.30 23.12
C MET A 4 -25.44 -25.92 23.43
N LEU A 5 -24.59 -26.92 23.56
CA LEU A 5 -23.14 -26.75 23.55
C LEU A 5 -22.73 -26.22 22.17
N ASP A 6 -22.35 -24.94 22.12
CA ASP A 6 -21.66 -24.34 20.98
C ASP A 6 -20.33 -25.08 20.80
N ASN A 7 -20.32 -26.06 19.89
CA ASN A 7 -19.12 -26.78 19.48
C ASN A 7 -18.25 -25.80 18.67
N GLY A 8 -17.54 -24.90 19.35
CA GLY A 8 -16.81 -23.78 18.75
C GLY A 8 -16.01 -24.17 17.51
N GLU A 9 -16.60 -23.97 16.33
CA GLU A 9 -16.05 -24.39 15.03
C GLU A 9 -14.82 -23.58 14.59
N ILE A 10 -14.53 -22.49 15.32
CA ILE A 10 -13.38 -21.62 15.12
C ILE A 10 -12.47 -21.73 16.33
N THR A 11 -11.50 -22.63 16.24
CA THR A 11 -10.40 -22.64 17.20
C THR A 11 -9.50 -21.42 16.98
N ARG A 12 -8.90 -20.88 18.04
CA ARG A 12 -7.95 -19.75 17.96
C ARG A 12 -6.86 -19.99 16.90
N LYS A 13 -6.42 -21.25 16.76
CA LYS A 13 -5.45 -21.66 15.75
C LYS A 13 -5.98 -21.46 14.33
N LYS A 14 -7.19 -21.96 14.03
CA LYS A 14 -7.84 -21.81 12.73
C LYS A 14 -8.07 -20.34 12.37
N PHE A 15 -8.44 -19.51 13.35
CA PHE A 15 -8.55 -18.06 13.15
C PHE A 15 -7.19 -17.41 12.81
N THR A 16 -6.14 -17.70 13.58
CA THR A 16 -4.79 -17.18 13.31
C THR A 16 -4.28 -17.61 11.94
N ASP A 17 -4.54 -18.86 11.54
CA ASP A 17 -4.13 -19.40 10.24
C ASP A 17 -4.84 -18.65 9.08
N ILE A 18 -6.14 -18.37 9.22
CA ILE A 18 -6.91 -17.57 8.27
C ILE A 18 -6.35 -16.13 8.18
N CYS A 19 -6.12 -15.47 9.32
CA CYS A 19 -5.54 -14.12 9.32
C CYS A 19 -4.16 -14.09 8.67
N THR A 20 -3.31 -15.07 9.00
CA THR A 20 -1.96 -15.18 8.43
C THR A 20 -2.02 -15.38 6.92
N SER A 21 -2.92 -16.27 6.46
CA SER A 21 -3.17 -16.49 5.03
C SER A 21 -3.62 -15.21 4.32
N PHE A 22 -4.56 -14.47 4.91
CA PHE A 22 -5.03 -13.18 4.38
C PHE A 22 -3.89 -12.16 4.25
N TYR A 23 -3.11 -11.95 5.30
CA TYR A 23 -1.98 -11.00 5.24
C TYR A 23 -0.90 -11.44 4.25
N ASN A 24 -0.64 -12.75 4.13
CA ASN A 24 0.28 -13.26 3.12
C ASN A 24 -0.21 -12.96 1.70
N VAL A 25 -1.52 -13.09 1.44
CA VAL A 25 -2.11 -12.69 0.15
C VAL A 25 -1.91 -11.20 -0.11
N CYS A 26 -2.14 -10.34 0.89
CA CYS A 26 -1.89 -8.90 0.77
C CYS A 26 -0.42 -8.58 0.48
N ILE A 27 0.52 -9.24 1.17
CA ILE A 27 1.95 -9.06 0.95
C ILE A 27 2.35 -9.50 -0.46
N ASN A 28 1.88 -10.66 -0.91
CA ASN A 28 2.15 -11.15 -2.26
C ASN A 28 1.61 -10.20 -3.32
N TYR A 29 0.40 -9.67 -3.12
CA TYR A 29 -0.16 -8.64 -3.99
C TYR A 29 0.72 -7.39 -4.07
N LEU A 30 1.23 -6.89 -2.95
CA LEU A 30 2.13 -5.72 -2.94
C LEU A 30 3.47 -6.01 -3.65
N LYS A 31 3.98 -7.24 -3.55
CA LYS A 31 5.18 -7.69 -4.26
C LYS A 31 4.96 -7.71 -5.77
N ASP A 32 3.87 -8.33 -6.21
CA ASP A 32 3.50 -8.39 -7.63
C ASP A 32 3.27 -6.97 -8.18
N TRP A 33 2.60 -6.11 -7.41
CA TRP A 33 2.39 -4.69 -7.72
C TRP A 33 3.71 -3.95 -7.95
N THR A 34 4.72 -4.19 -7.11
CA THR A 34 6.04 -3.57 -7.24
C THR A 34 6.79 -4.01 -8.50
N ALA A 35 6.54 -5.22 -8.99
CA ALA A 35 7.17 -5.75 -10.21
C ALA A 35 6.45 -5.36 -11.51
N SER A 36 5.12 -5.17 -11.48
CA SER A 36 4.26 -5.11 -12.68
C SER A 36 3.87 -3.71 -13.16
N ASN A 37 4.00 -2.67 -12.32
CA ASN A 37 3.56 -1.30 -12.65
C ASN A 37 4.45 -0.52 -13.62
N GLN A 38 5.45 -1.15 -14.24
CA GLN A 38 6.32 -0.49 -15.23
C GLN A 38 5.56 -0.08 -16.51
N HIS A 39 4.35 -0.61 -16.74
CA HIS A 39 3.61 -0.45 -17.99
C HIS A 39 2.54 0.66 -17.98
N ILE A 40 2.27 1.31 -16.84
CA ILE A 40 1.27 2.40 -16.75
C ILE A 40 2.00 3.72 -16.47
N PRO A 41 2.25 4.56 -17.50
CA PRO A 41 3.02 5.80 -17.37
C PRO A 41 2.43 6.78 -16.34
N GLU A 42 1.12 6.77 -16.14
CA GLU A 42 0.44 7.63 -15.17
C GLU A 42 0.78 7.26 -13.72
N LEU A 43 1.12 5.98 -13.46
CA LEU A 43 1.54 5.49 -12.14
C LEU A 43 2.99 5.83 -11.81
N ASN A 44 3.77 6.31 -12.78
CA ASN A 44 5.12 6.83 -12.50
C ASN A 44 5.07 7.99 -11.48
N SER A 45 3.97 8.74 -11.44
CA SER A 45 3.73 9.78 -10.44
C SER A 45 3.71 9.25 -9.01
N LEU A 46 3.47 7.95 -8.80
CA LEU A 46 3.43 7.28 -7.49
C LEU A 46 4.71 6.49 -7.19
N SER A 47 5.72 6.55 -8.07
CA SER A 47 6.92 5.73 -7.98
C SER A 47 7.74 5.93 -6.69
N TRP A 48 7.66 7.11 -6.07
CA TRP A 48 8.33 7.39 -4.79
C TRP A 48 7.85 6.48 -3.65
N ILE A 49 6.64 5.91 -3.77
CA ILE A 49 6.06 5.00 -2.77
C ILE A 49 6.86 3.70 -2.66
N PHE A 50 7.53 3.28 -3.74
CA PHE A 50 8.38 2.09 -3.75
C PHE A 50 9.66 2.23 -2.93
N MET A 51 10.06 3.47 -2.59
CA MET A 51 11.29 3.75 -1.82
C MET A 51 12.51 2.99 -2.37
N LEU A 52 12.60 2.92 -3.69
CA LEU A 52 13.76 2.37 -4.40
C LEU A 52 14.93 3.34 -4.21
N GLN A 53 16.14 2.79 -4.05
CA GLN A 53 17.35 3.58 -3.85
C GLN A 53 17.64 4.54 -5.02
N THR A 54 17.09 4.26 -6.19
CA THR A 54 17.19 5.08 -7.41
C THR A 54 16.15 6.20 -7.50
N ASN A 55 15.09 6.19 -6.67
CA ASN A 55 14.01 7.14 -6.79
C ASN A 55 14.31 8.40 -5.97
N GLU A 56 14.29 9.55 -6.63
CA GLU A 56 14.39 10.84 -5.96
C GLU A 56 13.07 11.13 -5.22
N ILE A 57 13.12 11.12 -3.89
CA ILE A 57 11.95 11.46 -3.05
C ILE A 57 11.94 12.97 -2.86
N SER A 58 11.22 13.65 -3.74
CA SER A 58 11.12 15.12 -3.76
C SER A 58 9.66 15.57 -3.67
N TRP A 59 9.45 16.78 -3.15
CA TRP A 59 8.11 17.39 -3.09
C TRP A 59 7.49 17.58 -4.48
N SER A 60 8.34 17.85 -5.49
CA SER A 60 7.94 17.92 -6.90
C SER A 60 7.32 16.61 -7.38
N ASN A 61 7.91 15.46 -7.02
CA ASN A 61 7.36 14.16 -7.39
C ASN A 61 6.04 13.88 -6.66
N LEU A 62 5.94 14.26 -5.38
CA LEU A 62 4.68 14.16 -4.63
C LEU A 62 3.56 15.01 -5.22
N LYS A 63 3.87 16.23 -5.69
CA LYS A 63 2.88 17.10 -6.36
C LYS A 63 2.27 16.46 -7.59
N LEU A 64 3.05 15.71 -8.36
CA LEU A 64 2.52 14.93 -9.48
C LEU A 64 1.52 13.87 -8.99
N SER A 65 1.82 13.19 -7.88
CA SER A 65 0.88 12.26 -7.25
C SER A 65 -0.41 12.95 -6.79
N ILE A 66 -0.30 14.10 -6.12
CA ILE A 66 -1.46 14.87 -5.64
C ILE A 66 -2.37 15.23 -6.80
N ASN A 67 -1.80 15.76 -7.88
CA ASN A 67 -2.55 16.12 -9.09
C ASN A 67 -3.20 14.90 -9.74
N PHE A 68 -2.48 13.77 -9.79
CA PHE A 68 -3.02 12.51 -10.30
C PHE A 68 -4.23 12.05 -9.47
N VAL A 69 -4.11 12.00 -8.14
CA VAL A 69 -5.21 11.59 -7.25
C VAL A 69 -6.40 12.54 -7.38
N LYS A 70 -6.17 13.87 -7.36
CA LYS A 70 -7.23 14.88 -7.57
C LYS A 70 -7.94 14.74 -8.92
N SER A 71 -7.22 14.28 -9.96
CA SER A 71 -7.81 14.06 -11.28
C SER A 71 -8.72 12.81 -11.35
N LYS A 72 -8.48 11.82 -10.49
CA LYS A 72 -9.21 10.54 -10.47
C LYS A 72 -10.30 10.50 -9.41
N LEU A 73 -10.10 11.19 -8.30
CA LEU A 73 -10.98 11.19 -7.14
C LEU A 73 -11.29 12.61 -6.69
N ASN A 74 -12.53 12.85 -6.29
CA ASN A 74 -12.96 14.12 -5.71
C ASN A 74 -12.57 14.21 -4.22
N ILE A 75 -11.27 14.12 -3.92
CA ILE A 75 -10.73 14.19 -2.56
C ILE A 75 -10.15 15.58 -2.30
N VAL A 76 -10.53 16.17 -1.17
CA VAL A 76 -9.88 17.38 -0.65
C VAL A 76 -8.66 16.96 0.17
N LEU A 77 -7.47 17.25 -0.36
CA LEU A 77 -6.19 17.07 0.34
C LEU A 77 -5.68 18.42 0.82
N ASN A 78 -5.38 18.53 2.12
CA ASN A 78 -4.72 19.69 2.69
C ASN A 78 -3.23 19.64 2.32
N GLU A 79 -2.82 20.44 1.32
CA GLU A 79 -1.45 20.44 0.81
C GLU A 79 -0.43 20.97 1.82
N GLU A 80 -0.82 21.88 2.72
CA GLU A 80 0.08 22.44 3.73
C GLU A 80 0.42 21.38 4.80
N GLU A 81 -0.60 20.69 5.28
CA GLU A 81 -0.44 19.57 6.21
C GLU A 81 0.37 18.43 5.56
N LEU A 82 0.04 18.08 4.32
CA LEU A 82 0.76 17.07 3.55
C LEU A 82 2.23 17.45 3.33
N PHE A 83 2.54 18.73 3.12
CA PHE A 83 3.92 19.19 2.99
C PHE A 83 4.71 18.94 4.27
N GLY A 84 4.15 19.28 5.44
CA GLY A 84 4.76 19.01 6.73
C GLY A 84 5.01 17.51 6.95
N GLN A 85 3.98 16.69 6.72
CA GLN A 85 4.05 15.23 6.84
C GLN A 85 5.09 14.62 5.89
N PHE A 86 5.14 15.09 4.65
CA PHE A 86 6.10 14.65 3.65
C PHE A 86 7.53 15.05 3.99
N LYS A 87 7.75 16.24 4.57
CA LYS A 87 9.10 16.66 4.99
C LYS A 87 9.65 15.79 6.11
N LEU A 88 8.78 15.35 7.03
CA LEU A 88 9.14 14.38 8.06
C LEU A 88 9.44 13.01 7.46
N PHE A 89 8.60 12.53 6.53
CA PHE A 89 8.86 11.31 5.76
C PHE A 89 10.21 11.36 5.03
N GLU A 90 10.49 12.44 4.30
CA GLU A 90 11.73 12.66 3.55
C GLU A 90 12.95 12.62 4.49
N LYS A 91 12.84 13.28 5.67
CA LYS A 91 13.88 13.25 6.70
C LYS A 91 14.10 11.83 7.22
N LEU A 92 13.03 11.11 7.57
CA LEU A 92 13.11 9.75 8.11
C LEU A 92 13.82 8.80 7.16
N ILE A 93 13.57 8.91 5.85
CA ILE A 93 14.23 8.07 4.84
C ILE A 93 15.70 8.42 4.70
N LYS A 94 16.07 9.70 4.70
CA LYS A 94 17.47 10.15 4.61
C LYS A 94 18.31 9.69 5.81
N GLU A 95 17.68 9.50 6.96
CA GLU A 95 18.33 9.00 8.18
C GLU A 95 18.45 7.47 8.24
N LYS A 96 17.86 6.72 7.29
CA LYS A 96 17.94 5.25 7.26
C LYS A 96 19.31 4.76 6.79
N SER A 97 19.72 3.61 7.31
CA SER A 97 20.96 2.94 6.93
C SER A 97 20.85 2.27 5.56
N THR A 98 22.00 1.92 4.98
CA THR A 98 22.08 1.10 3.76
C THR A 98 21.38 -0.25 3.92
N GLU A 99 21.45 -0.87 5.09
CA GLU A 99 20.75 -2.12 5.41
C GLU A 99 19.23 -1.99 5.32
N TRP A 100 18.69 -0.83 5.72
CA TRP A 100 17.27 -0.55 5.61
C TRP A 100 16.80 -0.47 4.14
N HIS A 101 17.64 0.03 3.24
CA HIS A 101 17.32 0.08 1.81
C HIS A 101 17.22 -1.31 1.17
N SER A 102 17.83 -2.32 1.77
CA SER A 102 17.75 -3.72 1.35
C SER A 102 16.51 -4.47 1.85
N LEU A 103 15.70 -3.85 2.73
CA LEU A 103 14.46 -4.45 3.21
C LEU A 103 13.42 -4.58 2.10
N THR A 104 12.48 -5.49 2.30
CA THR A 104 11.32 -5.63 1.41
C THR A 104 10.43 -4.38 1.48
N PHE A 105 9.60 -4.19 0.45
CA PHE A 105 8.70 -3.03 0.35
C PHE A 105 7.78 -2.90 1.58
N GLU A 106 7.20 -4.02 2.02
CA GLU A 106 6.34 -4.08 3.19
C GLU A 106 7.09 -3.71 4.49
N GLU A 107 8.31 -4.21 4.66
CA GLU A 107 9.14 -3.94 5.85
C GLU A 107 9.54 -2.47 5.94
N LYS A 108 9.83 -1.83 4.80
CA LYS A 108 10.13 -0.39 4.74
C LYS A 108 8.96 0.45 5.23
N TRP A 109 7.75 0.22 4.70
CA TRP A 109 6.56 0.95 5.12
C TRP A 109 6.21 0.71 6.59
N ILE A 110 6.32 -0.54 7.07
CA ILE A 110 6.14 -0.87 8.50
C ILE A 110 7.13 -0.08 9.35
N SER A 111 8.40 0.02 8.94
CA SER A 111 9.42 0.78 9.66
C SER A 111 9.08 2.28 9.71
N ILE A 112 8.63 2.86 8.61
CA ILE A 112 8.23 4.27 8.54
C ILE A 112 7.02 4.56 9.44
N PHE A 113 5.98 3.73 9.38
CA PHE A 113 4.79 3.92 10.21
C PHE A 113 5.09 3.75 11.70
N LYS A 114 6.01 2.85 12.07
CA LYS A 114 6.52 2.76 13.45
C LYS A 114 7.20 4.06 13.88
N SER A 115 8.09 4.63 13.05
CA SER A 115 8.75 5.91 13.35
C SER A 115 7.76 7.07 13.49
N PHE A 116 6.70 7.12 12.67
CA PHE A 116 5.64 8.12 12.86
C PHE A 116 4.90 7.95 14.18
N LYS A 117 4.61 6.70 14.57
CA LYS A 117 3.94 6.39 15.83
C LYS A 117 4.80 6.75 17.05
N GLU A 118 6.10 6.47 17.00
CA GLU A 118 7.06 6.79 18.07
C GLU A 118 7.23 8.30 18.26
N THR A 119 7.19 9.08 17.18
CA THR A 119 7.30 10.54 17.21
C THR A 119 5.99 11.25 17.53
N ASN A 120 4.89 10.50 17.70
CA ASN A 120 3.52 11.01 17.89
C ASN A 120 3.13 12.08 16.85
N THR A 121 3.61 11.90 15.62
CA THR A 121 3.38 12.81 14.50
C THR A 121 2.09 12.40 13.79
N ASP A 122 1.23 13.35 13.45
CA ASP A 122 0.12 13.07 12.54
C ASP A 122 0.64 12.84 11.11
N TYR A 123 0.16 11.79 10.46
CA TYR A 123 0.46 11.44 9.07
C TYR A 123 -0.82 11.09 8.28
N SER A 124 -1.98 11.54 8.76
CA SER A 124 -3.29 11.15 8.24
C SER A 124 -3.49 11.53 6.76
N THR A 125 -3.02 12.69 6.33
CA THR A 125 -3.15 13.15 4.94
C THR A 125 -2.20 12.41 4.00
N LEU A 126 -0.96 12.13 4.44
CA LEU A 126 -0.01 11.29 3.73
C LEU A 126 -0.51 9.84 3.61
N LEU A 127 -1.15 9.32 4.67
CA LEU A 127 -1.71 7.97 4.68
C LEU A 127 -2.76 7.78 3.59
N LYS A 128 -3.67 8.74 3.40
CA LYS A 128 -4.68 8.68 2.32
C LYS A 128 -4.06 8.50 0.93
N LEU A 129 -2.92 9.15 0.68
CA LEU A 129 -2.21 9.06 -0.60
C LEU A 129 -1.56 7.67 -0.79
N ILE A 130 -1.01 7.12 0.29
CA ILE A 130 -0.40 5.79 0.31
C ILE A 130 -1.48 4.70 0.13
N GLU A 131 -2.58 4.81 0.87
CA GLU A 131 -3.73 3.90 0.74
C GLU A 131 -4.29 3.90 -0.67
N PHE A 132 -4.44 5.08 -1.28
CA PHE A 132 -4.85 5.19 -2.68
C PHE A 132 -3.91 4.43 -3.61
N ALA A 133 -2.60 4.53 -3.43
CA ALA A 133 -1.66 3.81 -4.27
C ALA A 133 -1.73 2.29 -4.06
N PHE A 134 -1.90 1.84 -2.82
CA PHE A 134 -1.93 0.41 -2.48
C PHE A 134 -3.18 -0.30 -3.01
N VAL A 135 -4.30 0.40 -3.21
CA VAL A 135 -5.51 -0.21 -3.79
C VAL A 135 -5.45 -0.35 -5.31
N LEU A 136 -4.47 0.27 -5.99
CA LEU A 136 -4.37 0.18 -7.44
C LEU A 136 -3.90 -1.22 -7.85
N PRO A 137 -4.64 -1.94 -8.71
CA PRO A 137 -4.22 -3.26 -9.19
C PRO A 137 -2.93 -3.14 -9.96
N GLY A 138 -1.93 -3.94 -9.57
CA GLY A 138 -0.60 -3.93 -10.21
C GLY A 138 -0.59 -4.59 -11.58
N SER A 139 -1.59 -5.44 -11.84
CA SER A 139 -1.79 -6.13 -13.09
C SER A 139 -3.28 -6.23 -13.37
N ASN A 140 -3.65 -6.15 -14.65
CA ASN A 140 -4.99 -6.45 -15.13
C ASN A 140 -5.29 -7.97 -15.15
N ALA A 141 -4.32 -8.85 -14.82
CA ALA A 141 -4.46 -10.31 -14.95
C ALA A 141 -5.66 -10.89 -14.18
N VAL A 142 -6.02 -10.31 -13.03
CA VAL A 142 -7.21 -10.71 -12.27
C VAL A 142 -8.49 -10.37 -13.04
N VAL A 143 -8.52 -9.19 -13.67
CA VAL A 143 -9.64 -8.74 -14.49
C VAL A 143 -9.72 -9.58 -15.77
N GLU A 144 -8.59 -9.87 -16.43
CA GLU A 144 -8.52 -10.76 -17.59
C GLU A 144 -8.99 -12.18 -17.26
N ARG A 145 -8.65 -12.70 -16.06
CA ARG A 145 -9.14 -14.00 -15.58
C ARG A 145 -10.65 -14.02 -15.41
N ILE A 146 -11.25 -12.94 -14.88
CA ILE A 146 -12.71 -12.81 -14.77
C ILE A 146 -13.33 -12.77 -16.17
N PHE A 147 -12.77 -11.99 -17.11
CA PHE A 147 -13.24 -11.97 -18.49
C PHE A 147 -13.14 -13.34 -19.18
N SER A 148 -12.04 -14.07 -18.97
CA SER A 148 -11.86 -15.44 -19.50
C SER A 148 -12.89 -16.41 -18.92
N LEU A 149 -13.14 -16.35 -17.61
CA LEU A 149 -14.18 -17.15 -16.96
C LEU A 149 -15.57 -16.80 -17.50
N MET A 150 -15.90 -15.51 -17.67
CA MET A 150 -17.18 -15.10 -18.23
C MET A 150 -17.37 -15.59 -19.67
N ASN A 151 -16.34 -15.50 -20.51
CA ASN A 151 -16.39 -16.04 -21.88
C ASN A 151 -16.73 -17.53 -21.89
N ASN A 152 -16.21 -18.32 -20.95
CA ASN A 152 -16.53 -19.75 -20.86
C ASN A 152 -18.00 -20.06 -20.50
N TYR A 153 -18.72 -19.12 -19.89
CA TYR A 153 -20.15 -19.29 -19.55
C TYR A 153 -21.10 -18.63 -20.55
N TRP A 154 -20.60 -17.72 -21.38
CA TRP A 154 -21.40 -16.91 -22.30
C TRP A 154 -21.26 -17.34 -23.77
N THR A 155 -20.51 -18.41 -24.02
CA THR A 155 -20.45 -19.11 -25.33
C THR A 155 -21.25 -20.40 -25.26
#